data_AF-A0A356WXM3-F1
#
_entry.id   AF-A0A356WXM3-F1
#
_cell.length_a   1.000
_cell.length_b   1.000
_cell.length_c   1.000
_cell.angle_alpha   90.00
_cell.angle_beta   90.00
_cell.angle_gamma   90.00
#
_symmetry.space_group_name_H-M   'P 1'
#
loop_
_entity.id
_entity.type
_entity.pdbx_description
1 polymer ?
#
loop_
_entity_poly.entity_id
_entity_poly.type
_entity_poly.pdbx_seq_one_letter_code
_entity_poly.pdbx_strand_id
1 'polypeptide(L)'
;MDYVELRISLKDDFHELLIAELVDLDFEGFEQLDDLLIATIPTNRFDDTKREEIEQKLMSFGGEPAVLSEKIITPKNWNEQWERTIKPQTIGEFYVHPTWSAS
;
A
#
# COMPACT_ATOMS: atom_id res chain seq x y z
N MET A 1 4.26 -14.77 0.78
CA MET A 1 2.92 -14.68 1.38
C MET A 1 2.24 -13.51 0.70
N ASP A 2 1.13 -13.77 0.02
CA ASP A 2 0.46 -12.76 -0.78
C ASP A 2 -0.32 -11.79 0.12
N TYR A 3 -0.55 -10.59 -0.40
CA TYR A 3 -1.33 -9.54 0.25
C TYR A 3 -2.53 -9.20 -0.60
N VAL A 4 -3.59 -8.71 0.03
CA VAL A 4 -4.72 -8.06 -0.62
C VAL A 4 -4.52 -6.56 -0.50
N GLU A 5 -4.54 -5.86 -1.62
CA GLU A 5 -4.60 -4.40 -1.73
C GLU A 5 -6.07 -3.98 -1.95
N LEU A 6 -6.58 -3.15 -1.05
CA LEU A 6 -7.85 -2.46 -1.20
C LEU A 6 -7.58 -0.99 -1.55
N ARG A 7 -8.23 -0.52 -2.61
CA ARG A 7 -8.23 0.89 -3.02
C ARG A 7 -9.58 1.48 -2.66
N ILE A 8 -9.58 2.45 -1.75
CA ILE A 8 -10.79 3.00 -1.14
C ILE A 8 -10.86 4.49 -1.49
N SER A 9 -11.87 4.90 -2.24
CA SER A 9 -12.11 6.33 -2.47
C SER A 9 -12.61 6.94 -1.17
N LEU A 10 -11.88 7.92 -0.65
CA LEU A 10 -12.18 8.59 0.61
C LEU A 10 -11.43 9.93 0.62
N LYS A 11 -12.09 11.01 1.05
CA LYS A 11 -11.44 12.31 1.23
C LYS A 11 -10.36 12.23 2.30
N ASP A 12 -9.22 12.88 2.07
CA ASP A 12 -8.06 12.95 2.98
C ASP A 12 -8.44 13.19 4.46
N ASP A 13 -9.40 14.09 4.71
CA ASP A 13 -9.90 14.42 6.05
C ASP A 13 -10.37 13.19 6.87
N PHE A 14 -10.77 12.11 6.20
CA PHE A 14 -11.26 10.89 6.84
C PHE A 14 -10.24 9.73 6.84
N HIS A 15 -9.06 9.90 6.23
CA HIS A 15 -8.09 8.81 6.09
C HIS A 15 -7.65 8.28 7.44
N GLU A 16 -7.22 9.16 8.35
CA GLU A 16 -6.77 8.77 9.69
C GLU A 16 -7.87 8.04 10.49
N LEU A 17 -9.13 8.46 10.31
CA LEU A 17 -10.27 7.82 10.96
C LEU A 17 -10.50 6.40 10.41
N LEU A 18 -10.45 6.22 9.08
CA LEU A 18 -10.58 4.89 8.49
C LEU A 18 -9.37 4.00 8.78
N ILE A 19 -8.16 4.54 8.79
CA ILE A 19 -6.93 3.80 9.12
C ILE A 19 -7.03 3.19 10.52
N ALA A 20 -7.48 3.96 11.52
CA ALA A 20 -7.64 3.46 12.88
C ALA A 20 -8.55 2.21 12.92
N GLU A 21 -9.67 2.26 12.21
CA GLU A 21 -10.61 1.13 12.10
C GLU A 21 -10.01 -0.06 11.34
N LEU A 22 -9.23 0.19 10.29
CA LEU A 22 -8.60 -0.86 9.49
C LEU A 22 -7.46 -1.55 10.25
N VAL A 23 -6.73 -0.85 11.12
CA VAL A 23 -5.72 -1.44 12.00
C VAL A 23 -6.35 -2.49 12.92
N ASP A 24 -7.52 -2.21 13.48
CA ASP A 24 -8.27 -3.17 14.30
C ASP A 24 -8.76 -4.39 13.47
N LEU A 25 -8.82 -4.26 12.15
CA LEU A 25 -9.13 -5.31 11.17
C LEU A 25 -7.90 -6.01 10.58
N ASP A 26 -6.76 -5.98 11.27
CA ASP A 26 -5.49 -6.63 10.88
C ASP A 26 -4.84 -6.05 9.60
N PHE A 27 -5.22 -4.87 9.12
CA PHE A 27 -4.49 -4.21 8.03
C PHE A 27 -3.14 -3.69 8.53
N GLU A 28 -2.11 -3.84 7.71
CA GLU A 28 -0.72 -3.61 8.12
C GLU A 28 -0.02 -2.51 7.31
N GLY A 29 -0.59 -2.09 6.18
CA GLY A 29 0.02 -1.09 5.30
C GLY A 29 -1.01 -0.12 4.76
N PHE A 30 -0.62 1.16 4.71
CA PHE A 30 -1.49 2.27 4.32
C PHE A 30 -0.71 3.26 3.46
N GLU A 31 -1.29 3.65 2.31
CA GLU A 31 -0.79 4.73 1.46
C GLU A 31 -1.92 5.75 1.27
N GLN A 32 -1.68 6.97 1.75
CA GLN A 32 -2.60 8.09 1.68
C GLN A 32 -2.28 8.92 0.43
N LEU A 33 -3.29 9.12 -0.43
CA LEU A 33 -3.26 9.95 -1.63
C LEU A 33 -4.50 10.86 -1.61
N ASP A 34 -4.48 12.03 -2.24
CA ASP A 34 -5.53 13.07 -2.18
C ASP A 34 -6.97 12.59 -1.80
N ASP A 35 -7.65 11.82 -2.66
CA ASP A 35 -9.00 11.27 -2.37
C ASP A 35 -9.03 9.72 -2.42
N LEU A 36 -7.90 9.09 -2.10
CA LEU A 36 -7.71 7.66 -2.22
C LEU A 36 -6.84 7.12 -1.08
N LEU A 37 -7.41 6.22 -0.28
CA LEU A 37 -6.66 5.42 0.67
C LEU A 37 -6.39 4.04 0.08
N ILE A 38 -5.14 3.60 0.08
CA ILE A 38 -4.76 2.23 -0.27
C ILE A 38 -4.39 1.51 1.01
N ALA A 39 -5.04 0.38 1.28
CA ALA A 39 -4.80 -0.43 2.47
C ALA A 39 -4.41 -1.86 2.09
N THR A 40 -3.45 -2.44 2.79
CA THR A 40 -2.96 -3.81 2.53
C THR A 40 -3.04 -4.72 3.74
N ILE A 41 -3.48 -5.94 3.52
CA ILE A 41 -3.65 -7.00 4.53
C ILE A 41 -3.10 -8.33 3.98
N PRO A 42 -2.46 -9.19 4.80
CA PRO A 42 -2.08 -10.53 4.36
C PRO A 42 -3.31 -11.34 3.89
N THR A 43 -3.20 -12.03 2.75
CA THR A 43 -4.36 -12.75 2.15
C THR A 43 -4.97 -13.81 3.08
N ASN A 44 -4.19 -14.39 3.99
CA ASN A 44 -4.69 -15.37 4.97
C ASN A 44 -5.49 -14.75 6.13
N ARG A 45 -5.48 -13.42 6.26
CA ARG A 45 -6.23 -12.67 7.28
C ARG A 45 -7.42 -11.91 6.69
N PHE A 46 -7.58 -11.92 5.38
CA PHE A 46 -8.70 -11.28 4.70
C PHE A 46 -9.77 -12.32 4.36
N ASP A 47 -10.98 -12.12 4.88
CA ASP A 47 -12.14 -12.97 4.67
C ASP A 47 -13.38 -12.14 4.33
N ASP A 48 -14.46 -12.81 3.93
CA ASP A 48 -15.70 -12.14 3.53
C ASP A 48 -16.34 -11.34 4.69
N THR A 49 -16.11 -11.73 5.96
CA THR A 49 -16.62 -11.01 7.12
C THR A 49 -15.95 -9.64 7.26
N LYS A 50 -14.63 -9.59 7.09
CA LYS A 50 -13.89 -8.32 7.07
C LYS A 50 -14.31 -7.44 5.89
N ARG A 51 -14.58 -8.04 4.72
CA ARG A 51 -15.08 -7.28 3.57
C ARG A 51 -16.41 -6.60 3.91
N GLU A 52 -17.36 -7.35 4.45
CA GLU A 52 -18.65 -6.80 4.87
C GLU A 52 -18.50 -5.70 5.93
N GLU A 53 -17.61 -5.89 6.91
CA GLU A 53 -17.38 -4.89 7.95
C GLU A 53 -16.83 -3.57 7.40
N ILE A 54 -15.88 -3.64 6.45
CA ILE A 54 -15.35 -2.45 5.77
C ILE A 54 -16.46 -1.73 5.01
N GLU A 55 -17.29 -2.45 4.26
CA GLU A 55 -18.41 -1.86 3.53
C GLU A 55 -19.39 -1.14 4.47
N GLN A 56 -19.72 -1.75 5.62
CA GLN A 56 -20.57 -1.11 6.64
C GLN A 56 -19.94 0.15 7.21
N LYS A 57 -18.63 0.13 7.52
CA LYS A 57 -17.92 1.32 8.00
C LYS A 57 -17.94 2.42 6.94
N LEU A 58 -17.69 2.11 5.67
CA LEU A 58 -17.73 3.10 4.58
C LEU A 58 -19.11 3.75 4.41
N MET A 59 -20.20 3.00 4.60
CA MET A 59 -21.55 3.57 4.58
C MET A 59 -21.77 4.62 5.67
N SER A 60 -21.10 4.50 6.82
CA SER A 60 -21.22 5.45 7.94
C SER A 60 -20.59 6.83 7.65
N PHE A 61 -19.63 6.90 6.72
CA PHE A 61 -19.02 8.15 6.28
C PHE A 61 -19.89 8.93 5.26
N GLY A 62 -21.01 8.34 4.83
CA GLY A 62 -22.01 9.00 3.98
C GLY A 62 -21.70 8.89 2.49
N GLY A 63 -22.20 7.82 1.84
CA GLY A 63 -22.54 7.69 0.41
C GLY A 63 -21.45 7.89 -0.67
N GLU A 64 -20.40 8.67 -0.41
CA GLU A 64 -19.29 8.95 -1.32
C GLU A 64 -18.16 7.91 -1.21
N PRO A 65 -17.84 7.34 -0.02
CA PRO A 65 -16.73 6.39 0.07
C PRO A 65 -17.08 5.01 -0.48
N ALA A 66 -16.19 4.46 -1.30
CA ALA A 66 -16.38 3.15 -1.92
C ALA A 66 -15.05 2.43 -2.14
N VAL A 67 -15.09 1.09 -2.03
CA VAL A 67 -13.98 0.24 -2.48
C VAL A 67 -13.97 0.25 -4.00
N LEU A 68 -12.94 0.84 -4.59
CA LEU A 68 -12.75 0.95 -6.04
C LEU A 68 -12.20 -0.35 -6.65
N SER A 69 -11.30 -1.02 -5.93
CA SER A 69 -10.74 -2.29 -6.36
C SER A 69 -10.12 -3.09 -5.23
N GLU A 70 -10.22 -4.40 -5.34
CA GLU A 70 -9.49 -5.38 -4.54
C GLU A 70 -8.53 -6.16 -5.45
N LYS A 71 -7.25 -6.26 -5.07
CA LYS A 71 -6.25 -6.99 -5.86
C LYS A 71 -5.33 -7.81 -4.97
N ILE A 72 -5.02 -9.03 -5.39
CA ILE A 72 -3.97 -9.81 -4.74
C ILE A 72 -2.61 -9.36 -5.31
N ILE A 73 -1.71 -8.95 -4.42
CA ILE A 73 -0.33 -8.60 -4.74
C ILE A 73 0.62 -9.66 -4.17
N THR A 74 1.42 -10.24 -5.04
CA THR A 74 2.51 -11.15 -4.63
C THR A 74 3.69 -10.29 -4.16
N PRO A 75 4.32 -10.62 -3.01
CA PRO A 75 5.46 -9.87 -2.51
C PRO A 75 6.58 -9.86 -3.54
N LYS A 76 7.04 -8.65 -3.87
CA LYS A 76 8.16 -8.42 -4.78
C LYS A 76 9.38 -7.99 -3.99
N ASN A 77 10.56 -8.44 -4.43
CA ASN A 77 11.82 -7.93 -3.90
C ASN A 77 12.08 -6.55 -4.49
N TRP A 78 11.62 -5.51 -3.80
CA TRP A 78 11.83 -4.12 -4.20
C TRP A 78 13.31 -3.73 -4.15
N ASN A 79 14.10 -4.31 -3.24
CA ASN A 79 15.54 -4.06 -3.16
C ASN A 79 16.24 -4.52 -4.44
N GLU A 80 15.96 -5.74 -4.91
CA GLU A 80 16.54 -6.24 -6.17
C GLU A 80 16.16 -5.36 -7.37
N GLN A 81 14.90 -4.94 -7.47
CA GLN A 81 14.46 -4.06 -8.56
C GLN A 81 15.15 -2.70 -8.48
N TRP A 82 15.26 -2.11 -7.29
CA TRP A 82 15.97 -0.85 -7.08
C TRP A 82 17.45 -0.97 -7.44
N GLU A 83 18.15 -1.99 -6.94
CA GLU A 83 19.58 -2.23 -7.20
C GLU A 83 19.88 -2.35 -8.71
N ARG A 84 18.99 -3.00 -9.48
CA ARG A 84 19.10 -3.11 -10.94
C ARG A 84 18.95 -1.78 -11.68
N THR A 85 18.28 -0.79 -11.07
CA THR A 85 18.08 0.53 -11.68
C THR A 85 19.21 1.51 -11.39
N ILE A 86 20.00 1.28 -10.34
CA ILE A 86 21.12 2.16 -9.98
C ILE A 86 22.29 1.95 -10.93
N LYS A 87 22.75 3.04 -11.54
CA LYS A 87 23.94 3.06 -12.38
C LYS A 87 25.03 3.88 -11.71
N PRO A 88 26.31 3.43 -11.76
CA PRO A 88 27.44 4.25 -11.35
C PRO A 88 27.45 5.60 -12.06
N GLN A 89 27.93 6.63 -11.38
CA GLN A 89 28.03 7.97 -11.94
C GLN A 89 29.40 8.59 -11.68
N THR A 90 29.87 9.36 -12.67
CA THR A 90 31.08 10.18 -12.53
C THR A 90 30.68 11.61 -12.21
N ILE A 91 31.24 12.15 -11.12
CA ILE A 91 30.97 13.50 -10.60
C ILE A 91 32.32 14.22 -10.50
N GLY A 92 32.64 15.04 -11.49
CA GLY A 92 33.96 15.66 -11.60
C GLY A 92 35.05 14.59 -11.76
N GLU A 93 36.00 14.55 -10.84
CA GLU A 93 37.08 13.55 -10.80
C GLU A 93 36.71 12.29 -10.02
N PHE A 94 35.53 12.25 -9.38
CA PHE A 94 35.10 11.12 -8.56
C PHE A 94 34.22 10.15 -9.35
N TYR A 95 34.47 8.86 -9.19
CA TYR A 95 33.59 7.79 -9.66
C TYR A 95 32.84 7.20 -8.47
N VAL A 96 31.51 7.32 -8.47
CA VAL A 96 30.63 6.83 -7.41
C VAL A 96 29.85 5.64 -7.94
N HIS A 97 30.05 4.49 -7.31
CA HIS A 97 29.33 3.27 -7.63
C HIS A 97 28.84 2.59 -6.34
N PRO A 98 27.70 1.89 -6.39
CA PRO A 98 27.26 1.12 -5.25
C PRO A 98 28.15 -0.13 -5.02
N THR A 99 28.26 -0.55 -3.77
CA THR A 99 29.12 -1.68 -3.35
C THR A 99 28.71 -3.04 -3.94
N TRP A 100 27.45 -3.17 -4.36
CA TRP A 100 26.90 -4.36 -5.03
C TRP A 100 27.08 -4.35 -6.55
N SER A 101 27.54 -3.24 -7.15
CA SER A 101 27.89 -3.19 -8.58
C SER A 101 29.36 -3.49 -8.78
N ALA A 102 29.67 -4.32 -9.78
CA ALA A 102 31.06 -4.59 -10.17
C ALA A 102 31.74 -3.29 -10.61
N SER A 103 32.94 -3.05 -10.08
CA SER A 103 33.79 -1.89 -10.39
C SER A 103 34.20 -1.81 -11.86
#